data_AF-A0A3A8R728-F1
#
_entry.id   AF-A0A3A8R728-F1
#
_cell.length_a   1.000
_cell.length_b   1.000
_cell.length_c   1.000
_cell.angle_alpha   90.00
_cell.angle_beta   90.00
_cell.angle_gamma   90.00
#
_symmetry.space_group_name_H-M   'P 1'
#
loop_
_entity.id
_entity.type
_entity.pdbx_description
1 polymer ?
#
loop_
_entity_poly.entity_id
_entity_poly.type
_entity_poly.pdbx_seq_one_letter_code
_entity_poly.pdbx_strand_id
1 'polypeptide(L)'
;MTHHPESAPNLRLRHWASRLALLVAGVSAIATSQATSEDLTSEPYTGRAVQLTPDAPRAKVPFVVAATATKSPDKLVEAEVTVLVSATWTPTNPEQAARPWVRATLSEGDSEFTGPEASGVLVAGQPVTFQVHNYLGRDCTLGTRCEWAPKLNLELQPGAAPGTVEVVWTATASAHVVDTSSTPKGFAVIVSEP
;
A
#
# COMPACT_ATOMS: atom_id res chain seq x y z
N MET A 1 10.60 -33.17 -75.79
CA MET A 1 10.85 -32.07 -74.84
C MET A 1 9.62 -31.93 -73.97
N THR A 2 9.72 -32.41 -72.72
CA THR A 2 8.64 -32.47 -71.74
C THR A 2 8.67 -31.22 -70.85
N HIS A 3 7.60 -30.43 -70.84
CA HIS A 3 7.40 -29.37 -69.85
C HIS A 3 6.81 -29.98 -68.56
N HIS A 4 7.49 -29.82 -67.44
CA HIS A 4 6.97 -30.12 -66.11
C HIS A 4 6.08 -28.96 -65.63
N PRO A 5 4.86 -29.22 -65.14
CA PRO A 5 4.07 -28.21 -64.45
C PRO A 5 4.54 -28.06 -63.01
N GLU A 6 4.98 -26.85 -62.67
CA GLU A 6 5.33 -26.43 -61.33
C GLU A 6 4.06 -26.39 -60.45
N SER A 7 3.98 -27.28 -59.46
CA SER A 7 2.87 -27.32 -58.53
C SER A 7 2.96 -26.15 -57.56
N ALA A 8 2.06 -25.18 -57.70
CA ALA A 8 1.93 -24.06 -56.77
C ALA A 8 1.64 -24.55 -55.35
N PRO A 9 2.29 -23.99 -54.31
CA PRO A 9 2.07 -24.43 -52.93
C PRO A 9 0.65 -24.06 -52.47
N ASN A 10 -0.05 -25.05 -51.91
CA ASN A 10 -1.39 -24.93 -51.34
C ASN A 10 -1.44 -23.91 -50.18
N LEU A 11 -1.67 -22.64 -50.52
CA LEU A 11 -1.87 -21.51 -49.58
C LEU A 11 -2.97 -21.77 -48.54
N ARG A 12 -3.96 -22.61 -48.88
CA ARG A 12 -5.09 -22.94 -47.99
C ARG A 12 -4.67 -23.75 -46.76
N LEU A 13 -3.68 -24.65 -46.85
CA LEU A 13 -3.22 -25.43 -45.69
C LEU A 13 -2.50 -24.57 -44.65
N ARG A 14 -1.72 -23.57 -45.09
CA ARG A 14 -0.99 -22.67 -44.20
C ARG A 14 -1.92 -21.83 -43.33
N HIS A 15 -3.03 -21.32 -43.89
CA HIS A 15 -3.99 -20.52 -43.13
C HIS A 15 -4.73 -21.32 -42.03
N TRP A 16 -4.93 -22.62 -42.22
CA TRP A 16 -5.54 -23.47 -41.20
C TRP A 16 -4.58 -23.77 -40.04
N ALA A 17 -3.30 -24.04 -40.34
CA ALA A 17 -2.28 -24.25 -39.31
C ALA A 17 -2.04 -22.99 -38.45
N SER A 18 -2.03 -21.79 -39.07
CA SER A 18 -1.89 -20.52 -38.34
C SER A 18 -3.06 -20.26 -37.39
N ARG A 19 -4.30 -20.61 -37.80
CA ARG A 19 -5.50 -20.44 -36.95
C ARG A 19 -5.52 -21.43 -35.79
N LEU A 20 -5.08 -22.67 -35.99
CA LEU A 20 -4.92 -23.66 -34.92
C LEU A 20 -3.83 -23.26 -33.92
N ALA A 21 -2.69 -22.74 -34.39
CA ALA A 21 -1.63 -22.23 -33.53
C ALA A 21 -2.09 -21.00 -32.71
N LEU A 22 -2.86 -20.08 -33.31
CA LEU A 22 -3.44 -18.93 -32.61
C LEU A 22 -4.50 -19.36 -31.57
N LEU A 23 -5.30 -20.39 -31.84
CA LEU A 23 -6.27 -20.92 -30.87
C LEU A 23 -5.60 -21.64 -29.71
N VAL A 24 -4.52 -22.40 -29.95
CA VAL A 24 -3.73 -23.04 -28.88
C VAL A 24 -2.99 -22.00 -28.03
N ALA A 25 -2.45 -20.94 -28.65
CA ALA A 25 -1.83 -19.83 -27.94
C ALA A 25 -2.85 -18.99 -27.12
N GLY A 26 -4.08 -18.84 -27.61
CA GLY A 26 -5.15 -18.12 -26.91
C GLY A 26 -5.67 -18.85 -25.66
N VAL A 27 -5.67 -20.19 -25.66
CA VAL A 27 -6.11 -20.99 -24.49
C VAL A 27 -5.00 -21.18 -23.45
N SER A 28 -3.73 -21.03 -23.83
CA SER A 28 -2.59 -21.13 -22.91
C SER A 28 -2.25 -19.81 -22.19
N ALA A 29 -2.97 -18.73 -22.48
CA ALA A 29 -2.87 -17.44 -21.80
C ALA A 29 -3.94 -17.23 -20.71
N ILE A 30 -4.49 -18.32 -20.14
CA ILE A 30 -5.15 -18.23 -18.83
C ILE A 30 -4.02 -18.10 -17.81
N ALA A 31 -3.58 -16.86 -17.58
CA ALA A 31 -2.76 -16.53 -16.43
C ALA A 31 -3.48 -17.09 -15.20
N THR A 32 -2.91 -18.11 -14.58
CA THR A 32 -3.40 -18.69 -13.33
C THR A 32 -3.17 -17.67 -12.24
N SER A 33 -4.03 -16.65 -12.17
CA SER A 33 -4.08 -15.72 -11.06
C SER A 33 -4.29 -16.54 -9.79
N GLN A 34 -3.51 -16.27 -8.76
CA GLN A 34 -3.76 -16.85 -7.45
C GLN A 34 -5.17 -16.45 -7.02
N ALA A 35 -5.93 -17.40 -6.48
CA ALA A 35 -7.27 -17.11 -5.98
C ALA A 35 -7.14 -16.28 -4.70
N THR A 36 -7.76 -15.10 -4.67
CA THR A 36 -7.83 -14.24 -3.49
C THR A 36 -9.28 -13.95 -3.13
N SER A 37 -9.54 -13.76 -1.84
CA SER A 37 -10.85 -13.30 -1.39
C SER A 37 -11.08 -11.85 -1.82
N GLU A 38 -12.29 -11.33 -1.61
CA GLU A 38 -12.53 -9.90 -1.71
C GLU A 38 -11.65 -9.14 -0.72
N ASP A 39 -11.15 -7.97 -1.14
CA ASP A 39 -10.48 -7.01 -0.26
C ASP A 39 -11.50 -6.40 0.70
N LEU A 40 -11.24 -6.51 2.00
CA LEU A 40 -11.99 -5.76 3.01
C LEU A 40 -11.16 -4.60 3.52
N THR A 41 -11.75 -3.41 3.51
CA THR A 41 -11.15 -2.19 4.07
C THR A 41 -11.71 -1.93 5.46
N SER A 42 -10.84 -1.51 6.38
CA SER A 42 -11.22 -1.07 7.72
C SER A 42 -12.01 0.25 7.66
N GLU A 43 -12.76 0.53 8.72
CA GLU A 43 -13.15 1.91 9.00
C GLU A 43 -11.90 2.78 9.20
N PRO A 44 -11.97 4.09 8.88
CA PRO A 44 -10.87 5.01 9.15
C PRO A 44 -10.59 5.15 10.65
N TYR A 45 -9.30 5.09 11.02
CA TYR A 45 -8.84 5.31 12.38
C TYR A 45 -7.99 6.58 12.46
N THR A 46 -8.42 7.58 13.23
CA THR A 46 -7.65 8.79 13.51
C THR A 46 -6.94 8.63 14.84
N GLY A 47 -5.61 8.63 14.81
CA GLY A 47 -4.79 8.51 16.02
C GLY A 47 -4.51 9.86 16.68
N ARG A 48 -3.73 9.82 17.76
CA ARG A 48 -3.32 11.02 18.48
C ARG A 48 -2.45 11.92 17.61
N ALA A 49 -2.72 13.24 17.70
CA ALA A 49 -1.89 14.26 17.06
C ALA A 49 -0.46 14.28 17.60
N VAL A 50 0.50 14.56 16.72
CA VAL A 50 1.93 14.58 17.00
C VAL A 50 2.46 15.98 16.78
N GLN A 51 3.39 16.42 17.62
CA GLN A 51 4.09 17.69 17.45
C GLN A 51 5.53 17.45 17.07
N LEU A 52 5.99 18.14 16.02
CA LEU A 52 7.40 18.21 15.64
C LEU A 52 7.91 19.64 15.86
N THR A 53 9.16 19.75 16.29
CA THR A 53 9.87 21.02 16.47
C THR A 53 11.29 20.88 15.94
N PRO A 54 12.04 21.96 15.71
CA PRO A 54 13.45 21.85 15.34
C PRO A 54 14.31 21.07 16.35
N ASP A 55 13.98 21.12 17.65
CA ASP A 55 14.67 20.38 18.71
C ASP A 55 14.24 18.91 18.80
N ALA A 56 13.03 18.60 18.35
CA ALA A 56 12.48 17.25 18.23
C ALA A 56 11.93 17.03 16.81
N PRO A 57 12.81 16.92 15.78
CA PRO A 57 12.39 16.96 14.39
C PRO A 57 11.83 15.63 13.90
N ARG A 58 11.86 14.57 14.72
CA ARG A 58 11.45 13.22 14.32
C ARG A 58 10.49 12.63 15.34
N ALA A 59 9.48 11.92 14.84
CA ALA A 59 8.58 11.13 15.67
C ALA A 59 8.31 9.77 15.01
N LYS A 60 8.08 8.75 15.84
CA LYS A 60 7.64 7.43 15.40
C LYS A 60 6.31 7.14 16.08
N VAL A 61 5.28 6.89 15.28
CA VAL A 61 3.92 6.61 15.75
C VAL A 61 3.60 5.14 15.47
N PRO A 62 3.68 4.26 16.47
CA PRO A 62 3.28 2.88 16.30
C PRO A 62 1.75 2.77 16.23
N PHE A 63 1.26 1.86 15.41
CA PHE A 63 -0.15 1.47 15.38
C PHE A 63 -0.26 0.00 14.96
N VAL A 64 -1.43 -0.58 15.16
CA VAL A 64 -1.72 -1.99 14.90
C VAL A 64 -2.71 -2.09 13.76
N VAL A 65 -2.43 -2.99 12.83
CA VAL A 65 -3.40 -3.48 11.84
C VAL A 65 -3.71 -4.92 12.18
N ALA A 66 -4.99 -5.27 12.29
CA ALA A 66 -5.41 -6.62 12.63
C ALA A 66 -6.44 -7.14 11.63
N ALA A 67 -6.19 -8.32 11.08
CA ALA A 67 -7.15 -9.12 10.35
C ALA A 67 -7.71 -10.21 11.29
N THR A 68 -9.03 -10.37 11.35
CA THR A 68 -9.70 -11.33 12.24
C THR A 68 -10.71 -12.16 11.47
N ALA A 69 -11.00 -13.37 11.95
CA ALA A 69 -12.06 -14.21 11.42
C ALA A 69 -12.73 -15.02 12.55
N THR A 70 -14.00 -15.39 12.38
CA THR A 70 -14.73 -16.17 13.41
C THR A 70 -14.30 -17.62 13.50
N LYS A 71 -13.71 -18.15 12.43
CA LYS A 71 -13.12 -19.49 12.37
C LYS A 71 -11.81 -19.40 11.61
N SER A 72 -10.84 -20.20 12.04
CA SER A 72 -9.55 -20.26 11.36
C SER A 72 -9.70 -20.77 9.93
N PRO A 73 -9.33 -20.00 8.89
CA PRO A 73 -9.15 -20.53 7.56
C PRO A 73 -7.80 -21.26 7.41
N ASP A 74 -6.84 -21.06 8.32
CA ASP A 74 -5.45 -21.55 8.21
C ASP A 74 -4.81 -21.16 6.86
N LYS A 75 -5.01 -19.91 6.46
CA LYS A 75 -4.56 -19.33 5.18
C LYS A 75 -3.75 -18.06 5.43
N LEU A 76 -2.87 -17.70 4.49
CA LEU A 76 -2.15 -16.43 4.56
C LEU A 76 -3.09 -15.26 4.26
N VAL A 77 -2.77 -14.11 4.84
CA VAL A 77 -3.42 -12.83 4.57
C VAL A 77 -2.39 -11.86 4.03
N GLU A 78 -2.76 -11.19 2.96
CA GLU A 78 -2.03 -10.02 2.48
C GLU A 78 -2.79 -8.78 2.91
N ALA A 79 -2.05 -7.77 3.38
CA ALA A 79 -2.62 -6.52 3.83
C ALA A 79 -1.78 -5.35 3.34
N GLU A 80 -2.44 -4.21 3.17
CA GLU A 80 -1.82 -2.93 2.88
C GLU A 80 -2.43 -1.87 3.79
N VAL A 81 -1.68 -0.80 4.01
CA VAL A 81 -2.12 0.33 4.82
C VAL A 81 -1.87 1.62 4.07
N THR A 82 -2.86 2.50 4.13
CA THR A 82 -2.74 3.89 3.69
C THR A 82 -2.92 4.81 4.89
N VAL A 83 -2.04 5.79 5.04
CA VAL A 83 -2.14 6.82 6.06
C VAL A 83 -2.21 8.19 5.41
N LEU A 84 -3.30 8.90 5.67
CA LEU A 84 -3.48 10.31 5.34
C LEU A 84 -2.86 11.15 6.46
N VAL A 85 -1.91 12.00 6.11
CA VAL A 85 -1.22 12.90 7.04
C VAL A 85 -1.63 14.33 6.73
N SER A 86 -2.05 15.08 7.75
CA SER A 86 -2.33 16.51 7.67
C SER A 86 -1.42 17.27 8.63
N ALA A 87 -0.60 18.17 8.13
CA ALA A 87 0.39 18.90 8.91
C ALA A 87 0.16 20.41 8.82
N THR A 88 0.20 21.09 9.96
CA THR A 88 0.06 22.55 10.06
C THR A 88 1.24 23.13 10.81
N TRP A 89 1.92 24.11 10.22
CA TRP A 89 3.06 24.78 10.85
C TRP A 89 2.67 26.12 11.45
N THR A 90 3.02 26.32 12.71
CA THR A 90 2.90 27.58 13.42
C THR A 90 4.31 28.12 13.69
N PRO A 91 4.77 29.14 12.95
CA PRO A 91 6.08 29.73 13.20
C PRO A 91 6.12 30.44 14.57
N THR A 92 7.28 30.44 15.24
CA THR A 92 7.46 31.22 16.47
C THR A 92 7.42 32.72 16.18
N ASN A 93 7.92 33.15 15.02
CA ASN A 93 7.78 34.52 14.51
C ASN A 93 6.82 34.54 13.30
N PRO A 94 5.63 35.15 13.41
CA PRO A 94 4.66 35.22 12.31
C PRO A 94 5.16 35.90 11.03
N GLU A 95 6.17 36.78 11.11
CA GLU A 95 6.75 37.47 9.96
C GLU A 95 7.77 36.62 9.19
N GLN A 96 8.04 35.40 9.68
CA GLN A 96 9.03 34.54 9.07
C GLN A 96 8.55 33.97 7.73
N ALA A 97 9.33 34.22 6.67
CA ALA A 97 9.03 33.76 5.31
C ALA A 97 9.49 32.31 5.01
N ALA A 98 9.99 31.58 6.02
CA ALA A 98 10.46 30.21 5.84
C ALA A 98 9.31 29.26 5.48
N ARG A 99 9.65 28.16 4.81
CA ARG A 99 8.70 27.12 4.38
C ARG A 99 9.33 25.75 4.59
N PRO A 100 9.39 25.25 5.83
CA PRO A 100 9.98 23.95 6.10
C PRO A 100 9.16 22.85 5.43
N TRP A 101 9.77 21.72 5.11
CA TRP A 101 9.03 20.53 4.69
C TRP A 101 8.82 19.55 5.85
N VAL A 102 7.76 18.75 5.75
CA VAL A 102 7.53 17.56 6.56
C VAL A 102 7.50 16.35 5.65
N ARG A 103 8.03 15.22 6.12
CA ARG A 103 8.07 13.94 5.43
C ARG A 103 7.44 12.87 6.30
N ALA A 104 6.74 11.94 5.67
CA ALA A 104 6.27 10.72 6.30
C ALA A 104 6.77 9.49 5.53
N THR A 105 7.05 8.42 6.27
CA THR A 105 7.31 7.09 5.74
C THR A 105 6.64 6.04 6.63
N LEU A 106 6.27 4.90 6.05
CA LEU A 106 5.78 3.75 6.80
C LEU A 106 6.86 2.68 6.85
N SER A 107 7.05 2.07 8.02
CA SER A 107 7.92 0.91 8.22
C SER A 107 7.18 -0.15 9.02
N GLU A 108 7.53 -1.42 8.81
CA GLU A 108 6.98 -2.53 9.59
C GLU A 108 8.01 -3.08 10.57
N GLY A 109 7.61 -3.27 11.84
CA GLY A 109 8.48 -3.83 12.87
C GLY A 109 9.76 -3.01 13.05
N ASP A 110 10.90 -3.70 13.13
CA ASP A 110 12.24 -3.10 13.20
C ASP A 110 12.99 -3.16 11.86
N SER A 111 12.28 -3.45 10.77
CA SER A 111 12.88 -3.51 9.45
C SER A 111 13.36 -2.12 9.00
N GLU A 112 14.56 -2.08 8.40
CA GLU A 112 15.08 -0.89 7.72
C GLU A 112 14.37 -0.62 6.38
N PHE A 113 13.57 -1.58 5.88
CA PHE A 113 12.79 -1.39 4.68
C PHE A 113 11.59 -0.47 4.97
N THR A 114 11.70 0.76 4.49
CA THR A 114 10.63 1.75 4.51
C THR A 114 9.88 1.73 3.19
N GLY A 115 8.55 1.79 3.26
CA GLY A 115 7.70 2.00 2.08
C GLY A 115 7.94 3.37 1.43
N PRO A 116 7.26 3.66 0.30
CA PRO A 116 7.39 4.94 -0.41
C PRO A 116 7.23 6.15 0.51
N GLU A 117 8.13 7.12 0.36
CA GLU A 117 8.09 8.37 1.12
C GLU A 117 7.09 9.35 0.49
N ALA A 118 6.44 10.16 1.34
CA ALA A 118 5.69 11.33 0.89
C ALA A 118 6.05 12.55 1.74
N SER A 119 5.98 13.73 1.13
CA SER A 119 6.33 14.98 1.80
C SER A 119 5.43 16.14 1.40
N GLY A 120 5.40 17.17 2.24
CA GLY A 120 4.67 18.41 2.00
C GLY A 120 5.48 19.62 2.44
N VAL A 121 5.46 20.69 1.64
CA VAL A 121 6.06 21.98 2.01
C VAL A 121 5.05 22.78 2.83
N LEU A 122 5.43 23.16 4.04
CA LEU A 122 4.57 23.83 5.00
C LEU A 122 4.49 25.32 4.72
N VAL A 123 3.28 25.86 4.85
CA VAL A 123 3.00 27.29 4.84
C VAL A 123 2.38 27.64 6.19
N ALA A 124 2.79 28.77 6.76
CA ALA A 124 2.35 29.19 8.09
C ALA A 124 0.81 29.20 8.20
N GLY A 125 0.29 28.48 9.20
CA GLY A 125 -1.13 28.37 9.50
C GLY A 125 -1.98 27.61 8.48
N GLN A 126 -1.39 27.06 7.41
CA GLN A 126 -2.13 26.32 6.38
C GLN A 126 -1.89 24.82 6.52
N PRO A 127 -2.95 24.00 6.59
CA PRO A 127 -2.80 22.56 6.62
C PRO A 127 -2.36 22.06 5.24
N VAL A 128 -1.35 21.19 5.24
CA VAL A 128 -0.88 20.48 4.05
C VAL A 128 -1.16 19.00 4.26
N THR A 129 -1.78 18.37 3.25
CA THR A 129 -2.22 16.98 3.35
C THR A 129 -1.55 16.12 2.28
N PHE A 130 -1.07 14.94 2.65
CA PHE A 130 -0.45 13.96 1.76
C PHE A 130 -0.68 12.54 2.29
N GLN A 131 -0.49 11.54 1.42
CA GLN A 131 -0.73 10.14 1.76
C GLN A 131 0.55 9.32 1.63
N VAL A 132 0.72 8.37 2.54
CA VAL A 132 1.73 7.31 2.45
C VAL A 132 1.02 5.97 2.43
N HIS A 133 1.55 5.02 1.66
CA HIS A 133 1.02 3.67 1.57
C HIS A 133 2.14 2.66 1.77
N ASN A 134 1.83 1.48 2.30
CA ASN A 134 2.77 0.37 2.38
C ASN A 134 2.05 -0.97 2.34
N TYR A 135 2.71 -1.97 1.75
CA TYR A 135 2.33 -3.37 1.89
C TYR A 135 2.88 -3.91 3.22
N LEU A 136 2.09 -4.73 3.90
CA LEU A 136 2.47 -5.38 5.14
C LEU A 136 3.00 -6.80 4.86
N GLY A 137 3.77 -7.35 5.81
CA GLY A 137 4.40 -8.65 5.73
C GLY A 137 3.41 -9.76 5.37
N ARG A 138 3.80 -10.61 4.42
CA ARG A 138 2.97 -11.73 3.91
C ARG A 138 3.09 -13.00 4.74
N ASP A 139 3.85 -12.96 5.82
CA ASP A 139 4.17 -14.08 6.71
C ASP A 139 3.10 -14.34 7.78
N CYS A 140 1.96 -13.66 7.69
CA CYS A 140 0.90 -13.76 8.65
C CYS A 140 -0.17 -14.79 8.23
N THR A 141 -0.14 -15.97 8.85
CA THR A 141 -1.20 -16.98 8.72
C THR A 141 -2.38 -16.60 9.58
N LEU A 142 -3.54 -16.39 8.95
CA LEU A 142 -4.80 -16.15 9.64
C LEU A 142 -5.28 -17.43 10.30
N GLY A 143 -4.98 -17.49 11.60
CA GLY A 143 -5.71 -18.27 12.58
C GLY A 143 -7.11 -17.67 12.80
N THR A 144 -7.41 -17.30 14.04
CA THR A 144 -8.54 -16.40 14.33
C THR A 144 -8.18 -14.92 14.23
N ARG A 145 -6.88 -14.62 14.29
CA ARG A 145 -6.34 -13.26 14.29
C ARG A 145 -4.94 -13.25 13.70
N CYS A 146 -4.64 -12.20 12.96
CA CYS A 146 -3.37 -11.90 12.34
C CYS A 146 -3.11 -10.41 12.57
N GLU A 147 -1.90 -10.04 12.98
CA GLU A 147 -1.56 -8.66 13.36
C GLU A 147 -0.23 -8.22 12.75
N TRP A 148 -0.20 -6.95 12.37
CA TRP A 148 1.01 -6.24 11.96
C TRP A 148 1.19 -5.01 12.83
N ALA A 149 2.43 -4.64 13.07
CA ALA A 149 2.81 -3.48 13.88
C ALA A 149 3.58 -2.44 13.04
N PRO A 150 2.92 -1.75 12.09
CA PRO A 150 3.53 -0.66 11.35
C PRO A 150 3.83 0.54 12.26
N LYS A 151 4.76 1.36 11.79
CA LYS A 151 5.17 2.63 12.40
C LYS A 151 5.11 3.71 11.33
N LEU A 152 4.36 4.78 11.61
CA LEU A 152 4.42 6.03 10.85
C LEU A 152 5.62 6.83 11.36
N ASN A 153 6.65 6.96 10.53
CA ASN A 153 7.81 7.79 10.81
C ASN A 153 7.56 9.18 10.23
N LEU A 154 7.68 10.21 11.06
CA LEU A 154 7.52 11.59 10.69
C LEU A 154 8.86 12.32 10.86
N GLU A 155 9.18 13.19 9.91
CA GLU A 155 10.38 14.01 9.95
C GLU A 155 10.10 15.42 9.46
N LEU A 156 10.52 16.39 10.28
CA LEU A 156 10.63 17.80 9.93
C LEU A 156 12.00 18.06 9.32
N GLN A 157 12.05 18.98 8.35
CA GLN A 157 13.28 19.45 7.74
C GLN A 157 14.38 19.72 8.81
N PRO A 158 15.57 19.11 8.68
CA PRO A 158 16.69 19.41 9.56
C PRO A 158 17.06 20.90 9.53
N GLY A 159 17.24 21.52 10.69
CA GLY A 159 17.50 22.95 10.80
C GLY A 159 16.32 23.82 10.35
N ALA A 160 15.09 23.30 10.41
CA ALA A 160 13.89 24.07 10.15
C ALA A 160 13.83 25.36 10.98
N ALA A 161 13.16 26.35 10.40
CA ALA A 161 12.77 27.58 11.08
C ALA A 161 12.08 27.31 12.44
N PRO A 162 12.31 28.15 13.46
CA PRO A 162 11.62 28.04 14.74
C PRO A 162 10.09 28.02 14.60
N GLY A 163 9.47 27.03 15.21
CA GLY A 163 8.02 26.86 15.24
C GLY A 163 7.62 25.44 15.60
N THR A 164 6.32 25.21 15.59
CA THR A 164 5.71 23.91 15.91
C THR A 164 4.94 23.41 14.70
N VAL A 165 5.15 22.15 14.33
CA VAL A 165 4.34 21.46 13.33
C VAL A 165 3.42 20.51 14.05
N GLU A 166 2.12 20.75 14.00
CA GLU A 166 1.10 19.82 14.44
C GLU A 166 0.74 18.88 13.29
N VAL A 167 0.76 17.58 13.55
CA VAL A 167 0.49 16.53 12.58
C VAL A 167 -0.68 15.68 13.08
N VAL A 168 -1.74 15.63 12.29
CA VAL A 168 -2.87 14.72 12.46
C VAL A 168 -2.75 13.62 11.41
N TRP A 169 -3.07 12.39 11.78
CA TRP A 169 -2.99 11.25 10.88
C TRP A 169 -4.22 10.34 11.00
N THR A 170 -4.67 9.84 9.85
CA THR A 170 -5.78 8.90 9.74
C THR A 170 -5.33 7.72 8.90
N ALA A 171 -5.47 6.52 9.44
CA ALA A 171 -5.08 5.28 8.80
C ALA A 171 -6.30 4.46 8.36
N THR A 172 -6.16 3.81 7.21
CA THR A 172 -7.09 2.81 6.67
C THR A 172 -6.27 1.62 6.19
N ALA A 173 -6.71 0.40 6.49
CA ALA A 173 -6.05 -0.81 6.01
C ALA A 173 -7.00 -1.66 5.17
N SER A 174 -6.48 -2.29 4.13
CA SER A 174 -7.16 -3.30 3.33
C SER A 174 -6.46 -4.64 3.50
N ALA A 175 -7.23 -5.73 3.52
CA ALA A 175 -6.67 -7.06 3.53
C ALA A 175 -7.55 -8.07 2.80
N HIS A 176 -6.92 -9.13 2.28
CA HIS A 176 -7.60 -10.29 1.70
C HIS A 176 -6.86 -11.59 2.06
N VAL A 177 -7.58 -12.70 1.97
CA VAL A 177 -7.04 -14.05 2.19
C VAL A 177 -6.61 -14.64 0.85
N VAL A 178 -5.42 -15.22 0.81
CA VAL A 178 -4.89 -15.87 -0.41
C VAL A 178 -5.25 -17.36 -0.47
N ASP A 179 -5.14 -17.95 -1.65
CA ASP A 179 -5.48 -19.34 -1.96
C ASP A 179 -6.93 -19.71 -1.63
N THR A 180 -7.84 -18.74 -1.70
CA THR A 180 -9.29 -18.88 -1.56
C THR A 180 -9.97 -17.78 -2.34
N SER A 181 -11.08 -18.06 -3.02
CA SER A 181 -11.94 -17.04 -3.65
C SER A 181 -13.05 -16.54 -2.73
N SER A 182 -13.19 -17.15 -1.55
CA SER A 182 -14.25 -16.85 -0.59
C SER A 182 -13.70 -16.15 0.63
N THR A 183 -14.33 -15.04 0.99
CA THR A 183 -14.04 -14.29 2.22
C THR A 183 -14.48 -15.11 3.43
N PRO A 184 -13.59 -15.39 4.42
CA PRO A 184 -13.98 -16.16 5.59
C PRO A 184 -15.11 -15.50 6.38
N LYS A 185 -15.90 -16.33 7.08
CA LYS A 185 -17.02 -15.81 7.87
C LYS A 185 -16.52 -14.89 8.98
N GLY A 186 -17.11 -13.70 9.03
CA GLY A 186 -16.75 -12.67 10.02
C GLY A 186 -15.31 -12.20 9.86
N PHE A 187 -14.78 -12.23 8.63
CA PHE A 187 -13.54 -11.58 8.29
C PHE A 187 -13.69 -10.07 8.52
N ALA A 188 -12.73 -9.46 9.21
CA ALA A 188 -12.73 -8.03 9.48
C ALA A 188 -11.30 -7.50 9.58
N VAL A 189 -11.10 -6.26 9.14
CA VAL A 189 -9.84 -5.54 9.21
C VAL A 189 -10.03 -4.34 10.14
N ILE A 190 -9.10 -4.18 11.08
CA ILE A 190 -9.18 -3.18 12.15
C ILE A 190 -7.85 -2.45 12.23
N VAL A 191 -7.91 -1.14 12.42
CA VAL A 191 -6.75 -0.31 12.73
C VAL A 191 -6.93 0.31 14.12
N SER A 192 -5.89 0.29 14.94
CA SER A 192 -5.92 0.87 16.29
C SER A 192 -4.54 1.33 16.76
N GLU A 193 -4.49 2.15 17.81
CA GLU A 193 -3.28 2.31 18.62
C GLU A 193 -2.97 1.01 19.40
N PRO A 194 -1.69 0.77 19.76
CA PRO A 194 -1.25 -0.41 20.50
C PRO A 194 -1.70 -0.44 21.96
#